data_AF-A0A2M6GJZ0-F1
#
_entry.id   AF-A0A2M6GJZ0-F1
#
_cell.length_a   1.000
_cell.length_b   1.000
_cell.length_c   1.000
_cell.angle_alpha   90.00
_cell.angle_beta   90.00
_cell.angle_gamma   90.00
#
_symmetry.space_group_name_H-M   'P 1'
#
loop_
_entity.id
_entity.type
_entity.pdbx_description
1 polymer ?
#
loop_
_entity_poly.entity_id
_entity_poly.type
_entity_poly.pdbx_seq_one_letter_code
_entity_poly.pdbx_strand_id
1 'polypeptide(L)'
;MQGYIPTEAYPSGIILLNNELFVTNLEATGARIAQPVSQQSGIKKTSSSEQKAFNSHKQLASVSFIALPNAQQLNAYTAKVKKLNHQFRLALAEQMPRPDVLPKPVPERIGEPSVFKYVLYIIKENRTYDQVLGDIPTGNGMPSLCIFGDSVTPNQHQLAKDYMLMDNYYVSGKSSAEGHHWASAAMVTDYTQKSVRAWFRSYPHVLNDAMVYNKKGLIWNNALDHGKTVRMYGEAITCEFDTKTYDWAKLYQLREQGKTFPFVNTSTISRVRPIIAASFPGGNNESVSDQMRADAFIKELHETAAKPGGQLPNLMIMALPNDHTAGLNPAFPTPQAMVADNDLAVGRIVEAVMSSRFADSTVIFISEDDSQAGWDHVSAYRTTGFVISKYSRLQKTIHTNYNQTSLIRTIEQILGLPPMNVIDATALPMFDCFTNQPNLSFKYTALPSRIPLNEMNPAPAKLKGEALRYTNLSIQYAFQQIDQGHDDLLNRILWFSAKGKKRYPAKMAGNAEEENEEEDDD
;
A
#
# COMPACT_ATOMS: atom_id res chain seq x y z
N MET A 1 -13.69 -25.84 -21.61
CA MET A 1 -13.65 -24.40 -21.93
C MET A 1 -13.37 -24.24 -23.42
N GLN A 2 -14.19 -23.48 -24.16
CA GLN A 2 -14.07 -23.32 -25.63
C GLN A 2 -13.30 -22.06 -26.06
N GLY A 3 -13.26 -21.02 -25.22
CA GLY A 3 -12.56 -19.76 -25.50
C GLY A 3 -12.87 -18.70 -24.45
N TYR A 4 -12.41 -17.47 -24.67
CA TYR A 4 -12.68 -16.31 -23.83
C TYR A 4 -13.36 -15.20 -24.61
N ILE A 5 -14.21 -14.42 -23.94
CA ILE A 5 -14.86 -13.23 -24.47
C ILE A 5 -14.34 -12.02 -23.65
N PRO A 6 -13.85 -10.94 -24.29
CA PRO A 6 -13.42 -9.77 -23.57
C PRO A 6 -14.62 -9.05 -22.94
N THR A 7 -14.47 -8.68 -21.67
CA THR A 7 -15.40 -7.84 -20.91
C THR A 7 -14.67 -6.59 -20.43
N GLU A 8 -15.38 -5.72 -19.73
CA GLU A 8 -14.74 -4.66 -18.95
C GLU A 8 -14.23 -5.22 -17.61
N ALA A 9 -13.71 -4.34 -16.74
CA ALA A 9 -13.10 -4.73 -15.47
C ALA A 9 -14.13 -5.32 -14.50
N TYR A 10 -13.79 -6.50 -13.99
CA TYR A 10 -14.55 -7.29 -13.04
C TYR A 10 -16.01 -7.60 -13.46
N PRO A 11 -16.21 -8.49 -14.46
CA PRO A 11 -17.55 -8.97 -14.81
C PRO A 11 -18.16 -9.76 -13.63
N SER A 12 -19.33 -9.31 -13.15
CA SER A 12 -19.96 -9.81 -11.93
C SER A 12 -21.27 -10.58 -12.15
N GLY A 13 -21.84 -10.49 -13.35
CA GLY A 13 -23.10 -11.13 -13.72
C GLY A 13 -23.17 -11.32 -15.23
N ILE A 14 -23.82 -12.40 -15.66
CA ILE A 14 -23.98 -12.73 -17.08
C ILE A 14 -25.36 -13.36 -17.32
N ILE A 15 -26.05 -12.90 -18.36
CA ILE A 15 -27.31 -13.47 -18.86
C ILE A 15 -27.21 -13.60 -20.39
N LEU A 16 -27.75 -14.68 -20.95
CA LEU A 16 -27.88 -14.88 -22.39
C LEU A 16 -29.36 -14.77 -22.77
N LEU A 17 -29.69 -13.85 -23.69
CA LEU A 17 -31.04 -13.68 -24.24
C LEU A 17 -30.94 -13.46 -25.75
N ASN A 18 -31.70 -14.24 -26.54
CA ASN A 18 -31.79 -14.10 -28.00
C ASN A 18 -30.42 -13.97 -28.72
N ASN A 19 -29.45 -14.83 -28.38
CA ASN A 19 -28.07 -14.81 -28.87
C ASN A 19 -27.24 -13.56 -28.51
N GLU A 20 -27.63 -12.83 -27.48
CA GLU A 20 -26.87 -11.71 -26.94
C GLU A 20 -26.56 -11.94 -25.45
N LEU A 21 -25.28 -11.74 -25.09
CA LEU A 21 -24.80 -11.78 -23.71
C LEU A 21 -24.91 -10.39 -23.11
N PHE A 22 -25.51 -10.31 -21.93
CA PHE A 22 -25.60 -9.13 -21.09
C PHE A 22 -24.67 -9.36 -19.90
N VAL A 23 -23.59 -8.58 -19.82
CA VAL A 23 -22.56 -8.72 -18.78
C VAL A 23 -22.54 -7.47 -17.92
N THR A 24 -22.76 -7.61 -16.62
CA THR A 24 -22.59 -6.51 -15.66
C THR A 24 -21.13 -6.45 -15.22
N ASN A 25 -20.50 -5.28 -15.25
CA ASN A 25 -19.12 -5.07 -14.82
C ASN A 25 -19.09 -4.10 -13.62
N LEU A 26 -18.46 -4.50 -12.52
CA LEU A 26 -18.44 -3.69 -11.29
C LEU A 26 -17.47 -2.52 -11.33
N GLU A 27 -16.42 -2.61 -12.14
CA GLU A 27 -15.39 -1.57 -12.23
C GLU A 27 -15.31 -0.93 -13.62
N ALA A 28 -15.99 -1.50 -14.62
CA ALA A 28 -16.07 -0.96 -15.96
C ALA A 28 -14.69 -0.58 -16.54
N THR A 29 -14.42 0.71 -16.72
CA THR A 29 -13.15 1.24 -17.27
C THR A 29 -12.14 1.67 -16.19
N GLY A 30 -12.35 1.26 -14.94
CA GLY A 30 -11.48 1.48 -13.79
C GLY A 30 -11.84 2.71 -12.94
N ALA A 31 -10.84 3.29 -12.27
CA ALA A 31 -11.00 4.41 -11.32
C ALA A 31 -11.28 5.78 -11.96
N ARG A 32 -12.23 5.84 -12.88
CA ARG A 32 -12.74 7.07 -13.51
C ARG A 32 -14.13 7.38 -12.97
N ILE A 33 -14.38 8.65 -12.64
CA ILE A 33 -15.70 9.07 -12.15
C ILE A 33 -16.69 9.31 -13.30
N ALA A 34 -17.95 8.95 -13.07
CA ALA A 34 -19.06 9.11 -14.02
C ALA A 34 -19.47 10.57 -14.24
N GLN A 35 -19.51 11.34 -13.15
CA GLN A 35 -20.12 12.67 -13.16
C GLN A 35 -19.07 13.74 -13.49
N PRO A 36 -19.44 14.79 -14.26
CA PRO A 36 -18.62 15.98 -14.38
C PRO A 36 -18.34 16.54 -12.98
N VAL A 37 -17.07 16.81 -12.67
CA VAL A 37 -16.69 17.53 -11.44
C VAL A 37 -17.33 18.92 -11.50
N SER A 38 -18.48 19.09 -10.84
CA SER A 38 -19.17 20.38 -10.76
C SER A 38 -18.31 21.33 -9.94
N GLN A 39 -17.59 22.22 -10.64
CA GLN A 39 -16.96 23.35 -9.99
C GLN A 39 -17.98 24.47 -9.79
N GLN A 40 -19.01 24.33 -8.95
CA GLN A 40 -19.70 25.52 -8.37
C GLN A 40 -20.86 25.21 -7.41
N SER A 41 -20.83 25.89 -6.26
CA SER A 41 -21.99 26.65 -5.80
C SER A 41 -22.28 27.78 -6.81
N GLY A 42 -23.22 27.57 -7.72
CA GLY A 42 -24.01 28.67 -8.31
C GLY A 42 -23.59 29.39 -9.62
N ILE A 43 -22.77 28.87 -10.55
CA ILE A 43 -22.67 29.50 -11.90
C ILE A 43 -22.78 28.45 -13.03
N LYS A 44 -23.34 28.90 -14.17
CA LYS A 44 -23.87 28.12 -15.29
C LYS A 44 -22.86 27.15 -15.92
N LYS A 45 -23.37 25.94 -16.23
CA LYS A 45 -22.76 24.89 -17.06
C LYS A 45 -22.18 25.47 -18.36
N THR A 46 -20.86 25.48 -18.48
CA THR A 46 -20.19 25.55 -19.78
C THR A 46 -19.85 24.14 -20.26
N SER A 47 -20.30 23.82 -21.47
CA SER A 47 -19.97 22.58 -22.18
C SER A 47 -18.57 22.68 -22.78
N SER A 48 -17.62 21.86 -22.30
CA SER A 48 -16.62 21.15 -23.13
C SER A 48 -15.51 20.43 -22.32
N SER A 49 -15.20 19.22 -22.79
CA SER A 49 -14.05 18.32 -22.50
C SER A 49 -14.05 17.48 -21.21
N GLU A 50 -14.29 16.19 -21.44
CA GLU A 50 -13.74 14.96 -20.81
C GLU A 50 -13.51 14.87 -19.29
N GLN A 51 -13.98 13.75 -18.74
CA GLN A 51 -13.74 13.28 -17.37
C GLN A 51 -12.24 13.19 -17.07
N LYS A 52 -11.74 14.04 -16.16
CA LYS A 52 -10.31 14.10 -15.76
C LYS A 52 -10.00 13.67 -14.32
N ALA A 53 -11.02 13.39 -13.51
CA ALA A 53 -10.79 12.99 -12.12
C ALA A 53 -10.73 11.47 -11.99
N PHE A 54 -9.75 11.02 -11.21
CA PHE A 54 -9.63 9.64 -10.79
C PHE A 54 -10.08 9.52 -9.34
N ASN A 55 -10.78 8.45 -9.01
CA ASN A 55 -11.17 8.13 -7.64
C ASN A 55 -11.42 6.61 -7.54
N SER A 56 -10.73 5.94 -6.62
CA SER A 56 -10.82 4.48 -6.40
C SER A 56 -12.14 4.04 -5.75
N HIS A 57 -12.86 4.96 -5.11
CA HIS A 57 -14.12 4.75 -4.42
C HIS A 57 -15.35 4.99 -5.32
N LYS A 58 -15.25 5.88 -6.31
CA LYS A 58 -16.35 6.32 -7.19
C LYS A 58 -16.22 5.79 -8.63
N GLN A 59 -15.90 4.50 -8.76
CA GLN A 59 -15.74 3.86 -10.08
C GLN A 59 -17.08 3.65 -10.79
N LEU A 60 -17.02 3.63 -12.12
CA LEU A 60 -18.16 3.30 -12.97
C LEU A 60 -18.50 1.81 -12.88
N ALA A 61 -19.79 1.51 -12.89
CA ALA A 61 -20.30 0.20 -13.30
C ALA A 61 -20.86 0.29 -14.72
N SER A 62 -20.85 -0.82 -15.46
CA SER A 62 -21.38 -0.86 -16.83
C SER A 62 -22.14 -2.15 -17.11
N VAL A 63 -22.97 -2.12 -18.16
CA VAL A 63 -23.57 -3.32 -18.75
C VAL A 63 -23.07 -3.42 -20.18
N SER A 64 -22.35 -4.50 -20.49
CA SER A 64 -21.89 -4.81 -21.84
C SER A 64 -22.93 -5.68 -22.55
N PHE A 65 -23.25 -5.32 -23.79
CA PHE A 65 -24.12 -6.06 -24.70
C PHE A 65 -23.23 -6.70 -25.76
N ILE A 66 -23.12 -8.03 -25.75
CA ILE A 66 -22.14 -8.77 -26.55
C ILE A 66 -22.87 -9.85 -27.32
N ALA A 67 -23.01 -9.68 -28.63
CA ALA A 67 -23.52 -10.74 -29.50
C ALA A 67 -22.70 -12.04 -29.32
N LEU A 68 -23.39 -13.18 -29.21
CA LEU A 68 -22.75 -14.47 -29.01
C LEU A 68 -21.83 -14.78 -30.19
N PRO A 69 -20.50 -14.94 -29.97
CA PRO A 69 -19.56 -15.05 -31.07
C PRO A 69 -19.69 -16.41 -31.77
N ASN A 70 -19.58 -16.41 -33.10
CA ASN A 70 -19.30 -17.64 -33.84
C ASN A 70 -17.86 -18.13 -33.56
N ALA A 71 -17.50 -19.31 -34.07
CA ALA A 71 -16.18 -19.92 -33.80
C ALA A 71 -15.00 -19.02 -34.20
N GLN A 72 -15.08 -18.31 -35.33
CA GLN A 72 -14.01 -17.41 -35.79
C GLN A 72 -13.87 -16.20 -34.85
N GLN A 73 -14.99 -15.60 -34.46
CA GLN A 73 -15.01 -14.49 -33.51
C GLN A 73 -14.49 -14.91 -32.13
N LEU A 74 -14.90 -16.09 -31.64
CA LEU A 74 -14.44 -16.61 -30.36
C LEU A 74 -12.93 -16.83 -30.34
N ASN A 75 -12.35 -17.32 -31.45
CA ASN A 75 -10.90 -17.46 -31.58
C ASN A 75 -10.18 -16.09 -31.52
N ALA A 76 -10.70 -15.08 -32.22
CA ALA A 76 -10.15 -13.73 -32.18
C ALA A 76 -10.27 -13.08 -30.78
N TYR A 77 -11.42 -13.24 -30.13
CA TYR A 77 -11.66 -12.79 -28.76
C TYR A 77 -10.75 -13.47 -27.76
N THR A 78 -10.58 -14.79 -27.89
CA THR A 78 -9.64 -15.56 -27.09
C THR A 78 -8.23 -15.01 -27.23
N ALA A 79 -7.73 -14.82 -28.46
CA ALA A 79 -6.41 -14.25 -28.69
C ALA A 79 -6.25 -12.85 -28.07
N LYS A 80 -7.29 -12.01 -28.15
CA LYS A 80 -7.31 -10.69 -27.51
C LYS A 80 -7.22 -10.79 -25.99
N VAL A 81 -8.03 -11.64 -25.35
CA VAL A 81 -8.01 -11.85 -23.89
C VAL A 81 -6.65 -12.37 -23.43
N LYS A 82 -6.08 -13.36 -24.14
CA LYS A 82 -4.74 -13.88 -23.83
C LYS A 82 -3.67 -12.80 -23.89
N LYS A 83 -3.72 -11.93 -24.90
CA LYS A 83 -2.79 -10.81 -25.08
C LYS A 83 -2.93 -9.77 -23.97
N LEU A 84 -4.16 -9.35 -23.66
CA LEU A 84 -4.44 -8.30 -22.67
C LEU A 84 -4.16 -8.75 -21.23
N ASN A 85 -4.33 -10.03 -20.93
CA ASN A 85 -4.01 -10.61 -19.62
C ASN A 85 -2.58 -11.15 -19.54
N HIS A 86 -1.73 -10.85 -20.53
CA HIS A 86 -0.34 -11.31 -20.59
C HIS A 86 -0.15 -12.81 -20.35
N GLN A 87 -1.08 -13.65 -20.81
CA GLN A 87 -1.09 -15.09 -20.49
C GLN A 87 0.18 -15.83 -20.95
N PHE A 88 0.94 -15.27 -21.90
CA PHE A 88 2.24 -15.85 -22.28
C PHE A 88 3.23 -15.93 -21.10
N ARG A 89 3.08 -15.09 -20.07
CA ARG A 89 3.89 -15.12 -18.85
C ARG A 89 3.58 -16.33 -17.96
N LEU A 90 2.39 -16.92 -18.04
CA LEU A 90 2.08 -18.17 -17.34
C LEU A 90 3.05 -19.28 -17.77
N ALA A 91 3.25 -19.42 -19.08
CA ALA A 91 4.20 -20.39 -19.62
C ALA A 91 5.66 -20.07 -19.23
N LEU A 92 6.01 -18.81 -18.98
CA LEU A 92 7.33 -18.42 -18.46
C LEU A 92 7.47 -18.79 -16.97
N ALA A 93 6.42 -18.59 -16.17
CA ALA A 93 6.42 -18.91 -14.75
C ALA A 93 6.53 -20.43 -14.47
N GLU A 94 6.08 -21.27 -15.41
CA GLU A 94 6.18 -22.73 -15.34
C GLU A 94 7.53 -23.28 -15.81
N GLN A 95 8.44 -22.44 -16.33
CA GLN A 95 9.74 -22.92 -16.79
C GLN A 95 10.60 -23.40 -15.62
N MET A 96 11.15 -24.60 -15.76
CA MET A 96 12.11 -25.15 -14.80
C MET A 96 13.38 -24.28 -14.74
N PRO A 97 14.00 -24.17 -13.55
CA PRO A 97 15.27 -23.46 -13.40
C PRO A 97 16.33 -24.10 -14.28
N ARG A 98 17.18 -23.28 -14.89
CA ARG A 98 18.30 -23.78 -15.70
C ARG A 98 19.43 -24.27 -14.78
N PRO A 99 20.19 -25.30 -15.19
CA PRO A 99 21.39 -25.71 -14.46
C PRO A 99 22.47 -24.62 -14.54
N ASP A 100 23.33 -24.57 -13.52
CA ASP A 100 24.57 -23.77 -13.48
C ASP A 100 24.40 -22.26 -13.73
N VAL A 101 23.23 -21.70 -13.40
CA VAL A 101 22.99 -20.26 -13.45
C VAL A 101 23.64 -19.56 -12.25
N LEU A 102 24.44 -18.53 -12.52
CA LEU A 102 25.00 -17.68 -11.46
C LEU A 102 23.90 -16.90 -10.74
N PRO A 103 24.02 -16.68 -9.41
CA PRO A 103 23.05 -15.91 -8.66
C PRO A 103 22.80 -14.51 -9.25
N LYS A 104 21.52 -14.12 -9.35
CA LYS A 104 21.10 -12.76 -9.80
C LYS A 104 20.29 -12.05 -8.71
N PRO A 105 20.17 -10.71 -8.71
CA PRO A 105 19.27 -10.01 -7.80
C PRO A 105 17.84 -10.58 -7.88
N VAL A 106 17.26 -10.58 -9.08
CA VAL A 106 15.98 -11.23 -9.36
C VAL A 106 16.25 -12.35 -10.36
N PRO A 107 16.05 -13.62 -9.98
CA PRO A 107 16.17 -14.73 -10.92
C PRO A 107 15.17 -14.60 -12.09
N GLU A 108 15.50 -15.15 -13.25
CA GLU A 108 14.59 -15.12 -14.41
C GLU A 108 13.55 -16.24 -14.38
N ARG A 109 13.90 -17.34 -13.70
CA ARG A 109 13.02 -18.49 -13.48
C ARG A 109 12.96 -18.84 -12.01
N ILE A 110 11.82 -19.34 -11.59
CA ILE A 110 11.59 -19.76 -10.20
C ILE A 110 12.54 -20.92 -9.88
N GLY A 111 13.23 -20.81 -8.75
CA GLY A 111 14.21 -21.80 -8.29
C GLY A 111 15.64 -21.55 -8.76
N GLU A 112 15.88 -20.61 -9.68
CA GLU A 112 17.25 -20.14 -9.97
C GLU A 112 17.77 -19.34 -8.76
N PRO A 113 19.09 -19.35 -8.51
CA PRO A 113 19.64 -18.74 -7.30
C PRO A 113 19.53 -17.21 -7.34
N SER A 114 19.16 -16.62 -6.20
CA SER A 114 19.25 -15.18 -5.96
C SER A 114 20.51 -14.82 -5.16
N VAL A 115 21.04 -13.61 -5.36
CA VAL A 115 22.05 -13.03 -4.45
C VAL A 115 21.45 -12.72 -3.08
N PHE A 116 20.13 -12.56 -3.01
CA PHE A 116 19.41 -12.30 -1.77
C PHE A 116 18.98 -13.59 -1.09
N LYS A 117 19.12 -13.60 0.23
CA LYS A 117 18.63 -14.66 1.11
C LYS A 117 17.44 -14.17 1.95
N TYR A 118 17.36 -12.86 2.17
CA TYR A 118 16.42 -12.22 3.07
C TYR A 118 15.65 -11.12 2.35
N VAL A 119 14.34 -11.09 2.55
CA VAL A 119 13.44 -10.06 2.07
C VAL A 119 12.79 -9.41 3.29
N LEU A 120 12.93 -8.10 3.43
CA LEU A 120 12.09 -7.29 4.31
C LEU A 120 11.06 -6.57 3.46
N TYR A 121 9.79 -6.90 3.64
CA TYR A 121 8.69 -6.20 2.98
C TYR A 121 7.96 -5.33 4.00
N ILE A 122 8.00 -4.01 3.80
CA ILE A 122 7.34 -3.01 4.63
C ILE A 122 6.09 -2.53 3.90
N ILE A 123 4.95 -2.67 4.57
CA ILE A 123 3.64 -2.17 4.18
C ILE A 123 3.38 -0.92 5.03
N LYS A 124 3.12 0.19 4.35
CA LYS A 124 2.77 1.50 4.91
C LYS A 124 1.32 1.85 4.56
N GLU A 125 0.82 2.97 5.06
CA GLU A 125 -0.57 3.38 4.86
C GLU A 125 -0.72 4.58 3.90
N ASN A 126 -1.54 4.38 2.86
CA ASN A 126 -2.54 5.36 2.41
C ASN A 126 -2.05 6.64 1.72
N ARG A 127 -1.03 6.62 0.85
CA ARG A 127 -0.57 7.86 0.15
C ARG A 127 -0.46 7.73 -1.35
N THR A 128 -0.79 8.80 -2.07
CA THR A 128 -0.48 8.91 -3.49
C THR A 128 0.94 9.39 -3.73
N TYR A 129 1.45 9.12 -4.94
CA TYR A 129 2.78 9.58 -5.36
C TYR A 129 2.91 11.11 -5.23
N ASP A 130 1.94 11.87 -5.75
CA ASP A 130 2.01 13.33 -5.72
C ASP A 130 1.90 13.93 -4.31
N GLN A 131 1.25 13.25 -3.35
CA GLN A 131 1.18 13.72 -1.96
C GLN A 131 2.56 13.75 -1.29
N VAL A 132 3.42 12.77 -1.62
CA VAL A 132 4.73 12.56 -0.98
C VAL A 132 5.88 13.00 -1.87
N LEU A 133 6.04 12.41 -3.06
CA LEU A 133 7.20 12.58 -3.94
C LEU A 133 6.94 13.53 -5.13
N GLY A 134 5.78 14.19 -5.14
CA GLY A 134 5.36 15.09 -6.23
C GLY A 134 6.27 16.30 -6.42
N ASP A 135 7.10 16.65 -5.44
CA ASP A 135 8.09 17.72 -5.47
C ASP A 135 9.49 17.28 -5.98
N ILE A 136 9.71 16.00 -6.31
CA ILE A 136 10.97 15.52 -6.90
C ILE A 136 11.01 15.84 -8.41
N PRO A 137 11.91 16.73 -8.90
CA PRO A 137 11.84 17.23 -10.28
C PRO A 137 12.14 16.19 -11.37
N THR A 138 12.85 15.12 -11.05
CA THR A 138 13.25 14.09 -12.02
C THR A 138 12.16 13.04 -12.30
N GLY A 139 11.07 13.07 -11.54
CA GLY A 139 9.92 12.19 -11.74
C GLY A 139 8.76 12.90 -12.43
N ASN A 140 7.80 12.12 -12.87
CA ASN A 140 6.50 12.61 -13.29
C ASN A 140 5.66 13.03 -12.07
N GLY A 141 6.05 14.10 -11.38
CA GLY A 141 5.37 14.62 -10.19
C GLY A 141 4.74 16.00 -10.40
N MET A 142 3.72 16.33 -9.60
CA MET A 142 3.13 17.66 -9.56
C MET A 142 3.37 18.35 -8.20
N PRO A 143 4.36 19.26 -8.08
CA PRO A 143 4.72 19.87 -6.79
C PRO A 143 3.59 20.63 -6.11
N SER A 144 2.61 21.12 -6.89
CA SER A 144 1.45 21.85 -6.35
C SER A 144 0.49 20.97 -5.54
N LEU A 145 0.58 19.65 -5.69
CA LEU A 145 -0.19 18.62 -4.99
C LEU A 145 0.56 18.01 -3.80
N CYS A 146 1.87 18.24 -3.70
CA CYS A 146 2.70 17.72 -2.62
C CYS A 146 2.39 18.41 -1.29
N ILE A 147 2.05 17.61 -0.28
CA ILE A 147 1.76 18.04 1.10
C ILE A 147 2.74 17.46 2.12
N PHE A 148 3.42 16.36 1.78
CA PHE A 148 4.38 15.65 2.62
C PHE A 148 5.76 15.51 1.95
N GLY A 149 6.21 16.57 1.28
CA GLY A 149 7.48 16.62 0.53
C GLY A 149 8.74 16.49 1.39
N ASP A 150 9.90 16.84 0.83
CA ASP A 150 11.23 16.62 1.45
C ASP A 150 11.36 17.20 2.87
N SER A 151 10.61 18.27 3.21
CA SER A 151 10.57 18.84 4.55
C SER A 151 9.91 17.95 5.60
N VAL A 152 8.97 17.09 5.19
CA VAL A 152 8.25 16.13 6.06
C VAL A 152 8.86 14.74 5.96
N THR A 153 9.22 14.30 4.75
CA THR A 153 9.70 12.93 4.47
C THR A 153 11.14 12.88 3.93
N PRO A 154 12.12 13.46 4.64
CA PRO A 154 13.49 13.54 4.14
C PRO A 154 14.12 12.17 3.87
N ASN A 155 13.78 11.13 4.63
CA ASN A 155 14.33 9.79 4.40
C ASN A 155 13.80 9.18 3.11
N GLN A 156 12.48 9.16 2.89
CA GLN A 156 11.88 8.65 1.67
C GLN A 156 12.39 9.41 0.43
N HIS A 157 12.57 10.73 0.53
CA HIS A 157 13.18 11.53 -0.54
C HIS A 157 14.64 11.17 -0.79
N GLN A 158 15.43 10.95 0.26
CA GLN A 158 16.82 10.53 0.13
C GLN A 158 16.93 9.12 -0.44
N LEU A 159 16.05 8.20 -0.04
CA LEU A 159 15.96 6.84 -0.61
C LEU A 159 15.64 6.88 -2.10
N ALA A 160 14.70 7.72 -2.53
CA ALA A 160 14.38 7.90 -3.94
C ALA A 160 15.58 8.43 -4.76
N LYS A 161 16.38 9.33 -4.16
CA LYS A 161 17.57 9.92 -4.79
C LYS A 161 18.76 8.94 -4.84
N ASP A 162 19.01 8.23 -3.75
CA ASP A 162 20.15 7.31 -3.63
C ASP A 162 19.92 5.99 -4.37
N TYR A 163 18.71 5.43 -4.30
CA TYR A 163 18.40 4.16 -4.94
C TYR A 163 17.77 4.36 -6.29
N MET A 164 16.49 4.66 -6.35
CA MET A 164 15.78 5.00 -7.57
C MET A 164 14.47 5.68 -7.23
N LEU A 165 14.00 6.53 -8.13
CA LEU A 165 12.65 7.07 -8.07
C LEU A 165 11.74 6.21 -8.96
N MET A 166 10.68 5.63 -8.41
CA MET A 166 9.64 5.00 -9.22
C MET A 166 8.47 5.98 -9.35
N ASP A 167 8.31 6.59 -10.53
CA ASP A 167 7.26 7.59 -10.78
C ASP A 167 5.99 7.01 -11.45
N ASN A 168 5.99 5.70 -11.64
CA ASN A 168 4.95 4.92 -12.30
C ASN A 168 4.65 3.61 -11.53
N TYR A 169 4.66 3.69 -10.19
CA TYR A 169 4.33 2.59 -9.27
C TYR A 169 2.91 2.73 -8.69
N TYR A 170 2.19 1.62 -8.57
CA TYR A 170 0.76 1.61 -8.22
C TYR A 170 0.40 0.60 -7.12
N VAL A 171 -0.51 1.00 -6.25
CA VAL A 171 -1.29 0.05 -5.44
C VAL A 171 -2.36 -0.62 -6.31
N SER A 172 -2.92 -1.72 -5.82
CA SER A 172 -4.04 -2.42 -6.45
C SER A 172 -5.33 -2.34 -5.63
N GLY A 173 -5.23 -2.04 -4.32
CA GLY A 173 -6.38 -1.80 -3.45
C GLY A 173 -7.01 -0.43 -3.64
N LYS A 174 -8.32 -0.35 -3.39
CA LYS A 174 -9.13 0.89 -3.37
C LYS A 174 -9.19 1.53 -1.98
N SER A 175 -9.06 0.71 -0.94
CA SER A 175 -9.02 1.04 0.48
C SER A 175 -8.31 -0.09 1.22
N SER A 176 -7.96 0.11 2.49
CA SER A 176 -6.99 -0.77 3.17
C SER A 176 -7.58 -2.15 3.47
N ALA A 177 -8.91 -2.25 3.61
CA ALA A 177 -9.64 -3.52 3.65
C ALA A 177 -9.34 -4.45 2.46
N GLU A 178 -8.97 -3.92 1.29
CA GLU A 178 -8.49 -4.74 0.18
C GLU A 178 -7.02 -4.50 -0.18
N GLY A 179 -6.45 -3.36 0.21
CA GLY A 179 -5.03 -3.01 0.04
C GLY A 179 -4.11 -4.04 0.65
N HIS A 180 -4.33 -4.39 1.91
CA HIS A 180 -3.56 -5.43 2.61
C HIS A 180 -3.69 -6.81 1.94
N HIS A 181 -4.82 -7.11 1.29
CA HIS A 181 -5.00 -8.36 0.56
C HIS A 181 -4.18 -8.36 -0.73
N TRP A 182 -4.22 -7.26 -1.48
CA TRP A 182 -3.39 -7.11 -2.68
C TRP A 182 -1.90 -7.16 -2.33
N ALA A 183 -1.49 -6.47 -1.26
CA ALA A 183 -0.14 -6.48 -0.74
C ALA A 183 0.32 -7.89 -0.32
N SER A 184 -0.58 -8.75 0.17
CA SER A 184 -0.20 -10.04 0.76
C SER A 184 -0.53 -11.27 -0.08
N ALA A 185 -1.49 -11.18 -1.00
CA ALA A 185 -1.96 -12.30 -1.83
C ALA A 185 -1.94 -11.98 -3.34
N ALA A 186 -1.57 -10.77 -3.75
CA ALA A 186 -1.61 -10.30 -5.14
C ALA A 186 -2.98 -10.48 -5.82
N MET A 187 -4.05 -10.60 -5.04
CA MET A 187 -5.45 -10.60 -5.47
C MET A 187 -6.37 -10.39 -4.26
N VAL A 188 -7.64 -10.11 -4.55
CA VAL A 188 -8.75 -10.16 -3.59
C VAL A 188 -9.71 -11.30 -3.93
N THR A 189 -10.49 -11.77 -2.95
CA THR A 189 -11.54 -12.76 -3.23
C THR A 189 -12.75 -12.11 -3.91
N ASP A 190 -13.57 -12.94 -4.58
CA ASP A 190 -14.82 -12.45 -5.19
C ASP A 190 -15.78 -11.86 -4.14
N TYR A 191 -15.72 -12.38 -2.91
CA TYR A 191 -16.42 -11.82 -1.77
C TYR A 191 -15.96 -10.39 -1.48
N THR A 192 -14.66 -10.17 -1.26
CA THR A 192 -14.11 -8.83 -0.99
C THR A 192 -14.46 -7.85 -2.11
N GLN A 193 -14.22 -8.25 -3.36
CA GLN A 193 -14.42 -7.38 -4.51
C GLN A 193 -15.90 -6.97 -4.71
N LYS A 194 -16.84 -7.87 -4.42
CA LYS A 194 -18.28 -7.54 -4.44
C LYS A 194 -18.74 -6.76 -3.21
N SER A 195 -17.96 -6.76 -2.14
CA SER A 195 -18.28 -6.10 -0.87
C SER A 195 -17.70 -4.69 -0.75
N VAL A 196 -16.65 -4.36 -1.50
CA VAL A 196 -15.83 -3.12 -1.36
C VAL A 196 -16.60 -1.79 -1.34
N ARG A 197 -17.86 -1.77 -1.78
CA ARG A 197 -18.70 -0.56 -1.82
C ARG A 197 -19.64 -0.39 -0.63
N ALA A 198 -19.99 -1.48 0.03
CA ALA A 198 -21.01 -1.47 1.09
C ALA A 198 -20.52 -2.15 2.37
N TRP A 199 -19.44 -2.93 2.30
CA TRP A 199 -18.88 -3.72 3.40
C TRP A 199 -19.96 -4.45 4.21
N PHE A 200 -20.96 -5.00 3.50
CA PHE A 200 -22.23 -5.49 4.05
C PHE A 200 -22.11 -6.62 5.08
N ARG A 201 -20.91 -7.18 5.28
CA ARG A 201 -20.61 -8.15 6.35
C ARG A 201 -19.44 -7.70 7.21
N SER A 202 -18.34 -7.24 6.61
CA SER A 202 -17.13 -6.86 7.34
C SER A 202 -16.28 -5.87 6.54
N TYR A 203 -15.56 -5.02 7.27
CA TYR A 203 -14.39 -4.26 6.77
C TYR A 203 -13.13 -4.99 7.25
N PRO A 204 -12.53 -5.87 6.42
CA PRO A 204 -11.52 -6.83 6.88
C PRO A 204 -10.11 -6.24 6.99
N HIS A 205 -9.98 -5.06 7.57
CA HIS A 205 -8.69 -4.53 7.97
C HIS A 205 -7.95 -5.55 8.85
N VAL A 206 -6.63 -5.65 8.68
CA VAL A 206 -5.77 -6.70 9.25
C VAL A 206 -6.21 -8.15 9.03
N LEU A 207 -6.92 -8.45 7.93
CA LEU A 207 -7.23 -9.82 7.48
C LEU A 207 -8.07 -10.62 8.50
N ASN A 208 -8.96 -9.95 9.25
CA ASN A 208 -9.70 -10.56 10.36
C ASN A 208 -10.90 -11.44 9.94
N ASP A 209 -11.34 -11.38 8.68
CA ASP A 209 -12.46 -12.18 8.15
C ASP A 209 -11.96 -13.39 7.34
N ALA A 210 -12.40 -14.59 7.68
CA ALA A 210 -11.99 -15.83 7.01
C ALA A 210 -12.37 -15.93 5.52
N MET A 211 -13.26 -15.08 5.00
CA MET A 211 -13.67 -15.12 3.58
C MET A 211 -12.80 -14.26 2.65
N VAL A 212 -11.82 -13.54 3.19
CA VAL A 212 -11.13 -12.47 2.45
C VAL A 212 -9.80 -12.88 1.85
N TYR A 213 -9.26 -14.02 2.27
CA TYR A 213 -8.12 -14.65 1.66
C TYR A 213 -8.55 -15.92 0.91
N ASN A 214 -7.88 -16.18 -0.22
CA ASN A 214 -8.19 -17.33 -1.06
C ASN A 214 -7.60 -18.64 -0.48
N LYS A 215 -7.96 -19.80 -1.05
CA LYS A 215 -7.44 -21.12 -0.63
C LYS A 215 -5.93 -21.28 -0.82
N LYS A 216 -5.32 -20.54 -1.76
CA LYS A 216 -3.87 -20.56 -2.02
C LYS A 216 -3.09 -19.77 -0.95
N GLY A 217 -3.79 -18.98 -0.14
CA GLY A 217 -3.24 -18.27 1.01
C GLY A 217 -2.56 -16.97 0.63
N LEU A 218 -1.66 -16.54 1.51
CA LEU A 218 -0.91 -15.29 1.46
C LEU A 218 0.58 -15.60 1.28
N ILE A 219 1.40 -14.59 0.97
CA ILE A 219 2.82 -14.77 0.61
C ILE A 219 3.62 -15.46 1.73
N TRP A 220 3.26 -15.24 2.99
CA TRP A 220 3.86 -15.96 4.12
C TRP A 220 3.43 -17.42 4.20
N ASN A 221 2.20 -17.78 3.80
CA ASN A 221 1.80 -19.18 3.67
C ASN A 221 2.65 -19.85 2.60
N ASN A 222 2.77 -19.22 1.43
CA ASN A 222 3.55 -19.70 0.30
C ASN A 222 5.03 -19.90 0.69
N ALA A 223 5.63 -18.94 1.40
CA ALA A 223 6.99 -19.04 1.90
C ALA A 223 7.17 -20.22 2.87
N LEU A 224 6.30 -20.37 3.86
CA LEU A 224 6.35 -21.48 4.82
C LEU A 224 6.16 -22.85 4.15
N ASP A 225 5.27 -22.94 3.16
CA ASP A 225 5.00 -24.18 2.40
C ASP A 225 6.20 -24.61 1.54
N HIS A 226 7.10 -23.69 1.20
CA HIS A 226 8.31 -23.94 0.41
C HIS A 226 9.60 -23.85 1.24
N GLY A 227 9.51 -24.17 2.53
CA GLY A 227 10.67 -24.35 3.40
C GLY A 227 11.40 -23.06 3.78
N LYS A 228 10.76 -21.90 3.63
CA LYS A 228 11.31 -20.61 4.06
C LYS A 228 10.88 -20.28 5.49
N THR A 229 11.76 -19.58 6.21
CA THR A 229 11.40 -19.00 7.51
C THR A 229 10.73 -17.66 7.32
N VAL A 230 9.68 -17.41 8.11
CA VAL A 230 8.91 -16.16 8.06
C VAL A 230 8.83 -15.53 9.44
N ARG A 231 8.82 -14.21 9.50
CA ARG A 231 8.54 -13.46 10.72
C ARG A 231 7.63 -12.26 10.44
N MET A 232 6.60 -12.12 11.28
CA MET A 232 5.57 -11.10 11.13
C MET A 232 5.79 -9.97 12.13
N TYR A 233 5.98 -8.76 11.62
CA TYR A 233 6.13 -7.51 12.36
C TYR A 233 4.90 -6.63 12.09
N GLY A 234 3.76 -7.02 12.65
CA GLY A 234 2.56 -6.19 12.72
C GLY A 234 1.53 -6.33 11.59
N GLU A 235 1.86 -6.93 10.44
CA GLU A 235 0.89 -7.27 9.39
C GLU A 235 -0.01 -8.45 9.81
N ALA A 236 -1.31 -8.37 9.53
CA ALA A 236 -2.33 -9.35 9.96
C ALA A 236 -2.38 -9.60 11.47
N ILE A 237 -2.00 -8.59 12.26
CA ILE A 237 -1.85 -8.66 13.73
C ILE A 237 -2.60 -7.50 14.38
N THR A 238 -3.42 -7.82 15.38
CA THR A 238 -4.05 -6.85 16.28
C THR A 238 -3.21 -6.70 17.54
N CYS A 239 -2.83 -5.46 17.86
CA CYS A 239 -2.15 -5.08 19.09
C CYS A 239 -3.17 -4.66 20.14
N GLU A 240 -3.27 -5.41 21.22
CA GLU A 240 -4.19 -5.16 22.33
C GLU A 240 -3.42 -4.64 23.55
N PHE A 241 -3.82 -3.49 24.08
CA PHE A 241 -3.26 -2.88 25.29
C PHE A 241 -4.33 -2.05 26.02
N ASP A 242 -4.04 -1.63 27.25
CA ASP A 242 -4.96 -0.81 28.04
C ASP A 242 -5.00 0.65 27.53
N THR A 243 -5.93 0.93 26.63
CA THR A 243 -6.11 2.25 26.01
C THR A 243 -6.56 3.34 26.98
N LYS A 244 -7.04 2.99 28.18
CA LYS A 244 -7.34 3.98 29.23
C LYS A 244 -6.09 4.48 29.93
N THR A 245 -5.07 3.61 30.02
CA THR A 245 -3.79 3.93 30.66
C THR A 245 -2.77 4.48 29.67
N TYR A 246 -2.80 4.01 28.43
CA TYR A 246 -1.80 4.31 27.41
C TYR A 246 -2.45 5.03 26.21
N ASP A 247 -2.49 6.36 26.26
CA ASP A 247 -2.74 7.19 25.07
C ASP A 247 -1.44 7.45 24.30
N TRP A 248 -1.56 8.13 23.14
CA TRP A 248 -0.40 8.46 22.30
C TRP A 248 0.69 9.19 23.08
N ALA A 249 0.33 10.23 23.86
CA ALA A 249 1.29 11.06 24.58
C ALA A 249 2.04 10.26 25.64
N LYS A 250 1.34 9.36 26.35
CA LYS A 250 1.94 8.49 27.35
C LYS A 250 2.89 7.48 26.72
N LEU A 251 2.51 6.87 25.61
CA LEU A 251 3.34 5.92 24.86
C LEU A 251 4.61 6.60 24.33
N TYR A 252 4.47 7.79 23.75
CA TYR A 252 5.60 8.58 23.29
C TYR A 252 6.56 8.94 24.44
N GLN A 253 6.03 9.37 25.59
CA GLN A 253 6.83 9.65 26.79
C GLN A 253 7.59 8.40 27.28
N LEU A 254 6.96 7.22 27.28
CA LEU A 254 7.62 5.97 27.65
C LEU A 254 8.77 5.64 26.71
N ARG A 255 8.56 5.82 25.40
CA ARG A 255 9.61 5.66 24.40
C ARG A 255 10.79 6.58 24.66
N GLU A 256 10.56 7.87 24.91
CA GLU A 256 11.63 8.83 25.23
C GLU A 256 12.44 8.44 26.47
N GLN A 257 11.82 7.73 27.41
CA GLN A 257 12.46 7.18 28.60
C GLN A 257 13.14 5.82 28.35
N GLY A 258 13.11 5.29 27.13
CA GLY A 258 13.61 3.96 26.80
C GLY A 258 12.82 2.82 27.44
N LYS A 259 11.54 3.06 27.78
CA LYS A 259 10.66 2.08 28.44
C LYS A 259 9.67 1.47 27.45
N THR A 260 9.30 0.23 27.72
CA THR A 260 8.22 -0.48 27.02
C THR A 260 6.88 -0.29 27.75
N PHE A 261 5.82 -0.76 27.12
CA PHE A 261 4.47 -0.86 27.69
C PHE A 261 3.95 -2.29 27.50
N PRO A 262 3.01 -2.76 28.33
CA PRO A 262 2.40 -4.08 28.17
C PRO A 262 1.39 -4.08 27.02
N PHE A 263 1.54 -5.03 26.10
CA PHE A 263 0.58 -5.30 25.02
C PHE A 263 0.60 -6.79 24.67
N VAL A 264 -0.43 -7.24 23.95
CA VAL A 264 -0.54 -8.59 23.40
C VAL A 264 -0.83 -8.48 21.91
N ASN A 265 -0.09 -9.24 21.10
CA ASN A 265 -0.38 -9.37 19.68
C ASN A 265 -1.23 -10.61 19.43
N THR A 266 -2.36 -10.43 18.75
CA THR A 266 -3.28 -11.49 18.35
C THR A 266 -3.43 -11.53 16.83
N SER A 267 -3.81 -12.69 16.29
CA SER A 267 -4.13 -12.84 14.87
C SER A 267 -5.23 -13.89 14.70
N THR A 268 -6.17 -13.61 13.80
CA THR A 268 -7.22 -14.55 13.38
C THR A 268 -6.63 -15.72 12.58
N ILE A 269 -5.46 -15.53 11.95
CA ILE A 269 -4.79 -16.52 11.13
C ILE A 269 -3.90 -17.41 12.02
N SER A 270 -4.33 -18.65 12.22
CA SER A 270 -3.63 -19.61 13.09
C SER A 270 -2.15 -19.81 12.74
N ARG A 271 -1.82 -19.79 11.44
CA ARG A 271 -0.46 -19.96 10.94
C ARG A 271 0.44 -18.74 11.16
N VAL A 272 -0.13 -17.56 11.40
CA VAL A 272 0.63 -16.33 11.73
C VAL A 272 1.07 -16.34 13.19
N ARG A 273 0.21 -16.82 14.11
CA ARG A 273 0.48 -16.82 15.57
C ARG A 273 1.89 -17.27 15.99
N PRO A 274 2.44 -18.41 15.51
CA PRO A 274 3.76 -18.88 15.95
C PRO A 274 4.94 -18.07 15.39
N ILE A 275 4.71 -17.21 14.40
CA ILE A 275 5.76 -16.44 13.72
C ILE A 275 5.66 -14.93 13.99
N ILE A 276 4.78 -14.51 14.90
CA ILE A 276 4.66 -13.12 15.36
C ILE A 276 5.94 -12.71 16.11
N ALA A 277 6.46 -11.53 15.78
CA ALA A 277 7.43 -10.85 16.61
C ALA A 277 6.74 -10.25 17.85
N ALA A 278 6.69 -11.01 18.94
CA ALA A 278 5.93 -10.64 20.14
C ALA A 278 6.31 -9.28 20.76
N SER A 279 7.55 -8.82 20.58
CA SER A 279 8.02 -7.52 21.08
C SER A 279 7.76 -6.35 20.14
N PHE A 280 7.22 -6.60 18.95
CA PHE A 280 6.89 -5.56 17.97
C PHE A 280 5.39 -5.27 18.02
N PRO A 281 4.94 -4.06 18.42
CA PRO A 281 3.51 -3.73 18.44
C PRO A 281 2.86 -3.86 17.06
N GLY A 282 1.67 -4.47 16.99
CA GLY A 282 0.89 -4.63 15.75
C GLY A 282 0.59 -3.33 14.98
N GLY A 283 0.27 -3.45 13.69
CA GLY A 283 0.07 -2.32 12.76
C GLY A 283 -1.33 -1.69 12.77
N ASN A 284 -2.26 -2.18 13.58
CA ASN A 284 -3.67 -1.75 13.53
C ASN A 284 -4.02 -0.49 14.36
N ASN A 285 -3.04 0.30 14.79
CA ASN A 285 -3.26 1.39 15.76
C ASN A 285 -2.22 2.51 15.60
N GLU A 286 -2.68 3.77 15.45
CA GLU A 286 -1.80 4.93 15.27
C GLU A 286 -1.28 5.55 16.58
N SER A 287 -1.80 5.13 17.75
CA SER A 287 -1.34 5.62 19.06
C SER A 287 0.08 5.17 19.39
N VAL A 288 0.47 3.99 18.90
CA VAL A 288 1.85 3.50 19.02
C VAL A 288 2.66 4.08 17.87
N SER A 289 3.64 4.94 18.16
CA SER A 289 4.52 5.50 17.12
C SER A 289 5.28 4.42 16.35
N ASP A 290 5.53 4.64 15.06
CA ASP A 290 6.38 3.77 14.24
C ASP A 290 7.83 3.78 14.72
N GLN A 291 8.22 4.80 15.48
CA GLN A 291 9.51 4.77 16.16
C GLN A 291 9.65 3.67 17.20
N MET A 292 8.59 3.34 17.95
CA MET A 292 8.60 2.20 18.89
C MET A 292 8.68 0.87 18.14
N ARG A 293 8.02 0.77 16.98
CA ARG A 293 8.12 -0.39 16.07
C ARG A 293 9.53 -0.55 15.52
N ALA A 294 10.14 0.55 15.07
CA ALA A 294 11.54 0.58 14.64
C ALA A 294 12.48 0.19 15.78
N ASP A 295 12.28 0.71 17.01
CA ASP A 295 13.09 0.35 18.19
C ASP A 295 13.04 -1.17 18.45
N ALA A 296 11.86 -1.77 18.40
CA ALA A 296 11.66 -3.21 18.59
C ALA A 296 12.35 -4.05 17.50
N PHE A 297 12.17 -3.70 16.23
CA PHE A 297 12.82 -4.40 15.12
C PHE A 297 14.34 -4.28 15.17
N ILE A 298 14.87 -3.07 15.35
CA ILE A 298 16.31 -2.81 15.38
C ILE A 298 16.96 -3.56 16.55
N LYS A 299 16.32 -3.60 17.72
CA LYS A 299 16.78 -4.40 18.85
C LYS A 299 16.90 -5.88 18.48
N GLU A 300 15.87 -6.47 17.89
CA GLU A 300 15.87 -7.88 17.49
C GLU A 300 16.88 -8.18 16.38
N LEU A 301 17.04 -7.27 15.41
CA LEU A 301 18.05 -7.33 14.36
C LEU A 301 19.46 -7.35 14.98
N HIS A 302 19.75 -6.46 15.93
CA HIS A 302 21.03 -6.40 16.62
C HIS A 302 21.28 -7.66 17.48
N GLU A 303 20.28 -8.17 18.19
CA GLU A 303 20.39 -9.42 18.94
C GLU A 303 20.65 -10.62 18.02
N THR A 304 19.99 -10.67 16.87
CA THR A 304 20.19 -11.72 15.86
C THR A 304 21.57 -11.59 15.23
N ALA A 305 22.03 -10.36 14.99
CA ALA A 305 23.40 -10.10 14.59
C ALA A 305 24.40 -10.53 15.69
N ALA A 306 24.18 -10.25 16.97
CA ALA A 306 25.15 -10.64 18.00
C ALA A 306 25.33 -12.18 18.14
N LYS A 307 24.32 -12.99 17.76
CA LYS A 307 24.36 -14.45 17.87
C LYS A 307 25.31 -15.10 16.85
N PRO A 308 26.27 -15.95 17.27
CA PRO A 308 27.07 -16.78 16.37
C PRO A 308 26.17 -17.66 15.50
N GLY A 309 26.36 -17.60 14.17
CA GLY A 309 25.49 -18.32 13.22
C GLY A 309 24.06 -17.79 13.12
N GLY A 310 23.72 -16.67 13.78
CA GLY A 310 22.40 -16.05 13.73
C GLY A 310 22.04 -15.64 12.31
N GLN A 311 20.83 -16.02 11.87
CA GLN A 311 20.28 -15.75 10.54
C GLN A 311 18.98 -14.97 10.68
N LEU A 312 18.72 -14.07 9.75
CA LEU A 312 17.40 -13.47 9.61
C LEU A 312 16.38 -14.49 9.07
N PRO A 313 15.07 -14.27 9.29
CA PRO A 313 14.03 -14.94 8.54
C PRO A 313 14.19 -14.68 7.04
N ASN A 314 13.89 -15.66 6.18
CA ASN A 314 13.92 -15.47 4.73
C ASN A 314 12.94 -14.38 4.28
N LEU A 315 11.76 -14.32 4.89
CA LEU A 315 10.74 -13.31 4.64
C LEU A 315 10.34 -12.64 5.96
N MET A 316 10.46 -11.33 6.00
CA MET A 316 9.99 -10.48 7.09
C MET A 316 8.91 -9.56 6.54
N ILE A 317 7.72 -9.60 7.10
CA ILE A 317 6.61 -8.72 6.69
C ILE A 317 6.37 -7.72 7.82
N MET A 318 6.41 -6.43 7.51
CA MET A 318 6.33 -5.35 8.49
C MET A 318 5.22 -4.38 8.13
N ALA A 319 4.42 -3.96 9.12
CA ALA A 319 3.46 -2.88 8.98
C ALA A 319 3.96 -1.64 9.75
N LEU A 320 3.95 -0.48 9.09
CA LEU A 320 4.26 0.83 9.68
C LEU A 320 3.12 1.81 9.36
N PRO A 321 2.09 1.90 10.23
CA PRO A 321 0.83 2.54 9.89
C PRO A 321 0.74 4.05 10.18
N ASN A 322 1.72 4.69 10.83
CA ASN A 322 1.49 6.04 11.33
C ASN A 322 1.36 7.10 10.23
N ASP A 323 1.74 6.79 8.98
CA ASP A 323 1.44 7.66 7.86
C ASP A 323 -0.03 7.65 7.42
N HIS A 324 -0.91 6.80 8.00
CA HIS A 324 -2.39 6.91 7.90
C HIS A 324 -2.91 8.25 8.43
N THR A 325 -2.30 8.74 9.53
CA THR A 325 -2.69 9.93 10.31
C THR A 325 -4.03 9.82 11.04
N ALA A 326 -4.28 10.73 11.98
CA ALA A 326 -5.56 10.85 12.69
C ALA A 326 -6.31 12.17 12.37
N GLY A 327 -6.05 12.75 11.18
CA GLY A 327 -6.56 14.06 10.80
C GLY A 327 -6.14 15.15 11.80
N LEU A 328 -7.09 16.00 12.21
CA LEU A 328 -6.86 17.06 13.20
C LEU A 328 -7.31 16.67 14.62
N ASN A 329 -7.39 15.37 14.93
CA ASN A 329 -7.80 14.92 16.26
C ASN A 329 -6.77 15.38 17.33
N PRO A 330 -7.18 16.13 18.37
CA PRO A 330 -6.28 16.65 19.41
C PRO A 330 -5.65 15.57 20.30
N ALA A 331 -6.13 14.33 20.24
CA ALA A 331 -5.50 13.20 20.92
C ALA A 331 -4.20 12.72 20.24
N PHE A 332 -3.91 13.20 19.02
CA PHE A 332 -2.79 12.77 18.19
C PHE A 332 -1.92 13.95 17.72
N PRO A 333 -0.68 13.67 17.28
CA PRO A 333 0.15 14.65 16.59
C PRO A 333 -0.51 15.19 15.31
N THR A 334 0.00 16.31 14.82
CA THR A 334 -0.41 16.85 13.52
C THR A 334 -0.14 15.82 12.41
N PRO A 335 -0.89 15.85 11.30
CA PRO A 335 -0.65 14.93 10.19
C PRO A 335 0.80 14.91 9.68
N GLN A 336 1.46 16.08 9.62
CA GLN A 336 2.86 16.15 9.22
C GLN A 336 3.80 15.48 10.23
N ALA A 337 3.55 15.62 11.54
CA ALA A 337 4.34 14.95 12.57
C ALA A 337 4.17 13.42 12.54
N MET A 338 2.96 12.92 12.26
CA MET A 338 2.71 11.48 12.11
C MET A 338 3.39 10.90 10.86
N VAL A 339 3.35 11.60 9.73
CA VAL A 339 4.07 11.18 8.51
C VAL A 339 5.59 11.28 8.69
N ALA A 340 6.09 12.27 9.44
CA ALA A 340 7.50 12.37 9.78
C ALA A 340 7.97 11.27 10.76
N ASP A 341 7.09 10.81 11.66
CA ASP A 341 7.33 9.67 12.55
C ASP A 341 7.56 8.38 11.75
N ASN A 342 6.70 8.12 10.78
CA ASN A 342 6.82 7.01 9.84
C ASN A 342 8.07 7.13 8.93
N ASP A 343 8.34 8.31 8.36
CA ASP A 343 9.54 8.55 7.53
C ASP A 343 10.84 8.26 8.28
N LEU A 344 10.96 8.77 9.51
CA LEU A 344 12.12 8.51 10.34
C LEU A 344 12.24 7.02 10.68
N ALA A 345 11.12 6.30 10.88
CA ALA A 345 11.13 4.88 11.21
C ALA A 345 11.66 4.07 10.03
N VAL A 346 11.16 4.35 8.82
CA VAL A 346 11.67 3.80 7.56
C VAL A 346 13.17 4.05 7.44
N GLY A 347 13.62 5.29 7.62
CA GLY A 347 15.03 5.65 7.56
C GLY A 347 15.90 4.84 8.52
N ARG A 348 15.51 4.73 9.79
CA ARG A 348 16.22 4.00 10.83
C ARG A 348 16.26 2.49 10.57
N ILE A 349 15.16 1.91 10.09
CA ILE A 349 15.10 0.49 9.74
C ILE A 349 16.03 0.18 8.56
N VAL A 350 15.98 1.01 7.51
CA VAL A 350 16.87 0.86 6.35
C VAL A 350 18.34 1.00 6.76
N GLU A 351 18.70 2.02 7.54
CA GLU A 351 20.05 2.20 8.07
C GLU A 351 20.52 0.97 8.86
N ALA A 352 19.70 0.46 9.77
CA ALA A 352 20.06 -0.69 10.60
C ALA A 352 20.28 -1.96 9.77
N VAL A 353 19.40 -2.24 8.80
CA VAL A 353 19.55 -3.40 7.90
C VAL A 353 20.81 -3.25 7.05
N MET A 354 21.01 -2.09 6.42
CA MET A 354 22.13 -1.83 5.51
C MET A 354 23.48 -1.71 6.21
N SER A 355 23.48 -1.50 7.54
CA SER A 355 24.67 -1.50 8.39
C SER A 355 24.95 -2.85 9.06
N SER A 356 23.97 -3.76 9.04
CA SER A 356 24.13 -5.11 9.60
C SER A 356 25.01 -5.99 8.70
N ARG A 357 25.52 -7.10 9.26
CA ARG A 357 26.23 -8.12 8.46
C ARG A 357 25.35 -8.84 7.42
N PHE A 358 24.04 -8.61 7.45
CA PHE A 358 23.10 -9.24 6.53
C PHE A 358 22.91 -8.42 5.24
N ALA A 359 23.38 -7.17 5.23
CA ALA A 359 23.12 -6.16 4.19
C ALA A 359 23.38 -6.65 2.75
N ASP A 360 24.44 -7.41 2.53
CA ASP A 360 24.82 -7.87 1.18
C ASP A 360 23.84 -8.92 0.61
N SER A 361 23.04 -9.54 1.47
CA SER A 361 22.08 -10.60 1.13
C SER A 361 20.62 -10.24 1.45
N THR A 362 20.36 -8.97 1.76
CA THR A 362 19.01 -8.48 2.07
C THR A 362 18.53 -7.49 1.01
N VAL A 363 17.26 -7.63 0.61
CA VAL A 363 16.52 -6.61 -0.13
C VAL A 363 15.34 -6.13 0.72
N ILE A 364 15.09 -4.83 0.69
CA ILE A 364 13.93 -4.21 1.33
C ILE A 364 13.00 -3.73 0.22
N PHE A 365 11.73 -4.11 0.32
CA PHE A 365 10.64 -3.55 -0.48
C PHE A 365 9.74 -2.73 0.43
N ILE A 366 9.30 -1.58 -0.05
CA ILE A 366 8.36 -0.71 0.68
C ILE A 366 7.24 -0.32 -0.29
N SER A 367 6.00 -0.44 0.14
CA SER A 367 4.81 -0.03 -0.60
C SER A 367 3.76 0.46 0.37
N GLU A 368 2.94 1.42 -0.05
CA GLU A 368 1.63 1.59 0.57
C GLU A 368 0.76 0.37 0.29
N ASP A 369 -0.19 0.11 1.18
CA ASP A 369 -1.22 -0.92 1.04
C ASP A 369 -2.33 -0.47 0.05
N ASP A 370 -2.72 0.81 0.10
CA ASP A 370 -3.54 1.52 -0.86
C ASP A 370 -3.22 3.03 -0.91
N SER A 371 -4.07 3.84 -1.53
CA SER A 371 -3.86 5.28 -1.78
C SER A 371 -4.92 6.19 -1.13
N GLN A 372 -5.85 5.61 -0.38
CA GLN A 372 -6.94 6.21 0.37
C GLN A 372 -7.81 7.17 -0.43
N ALA A 373 -8.06 6.85 -1.71
CA ALA A 373 -8.70 7.76 -2.66
C ALA A 373 -8.05 9.17 -2.73
N GLY A 374 -6.76 9.27 -2.39
CA GLY A 374 -6.00 10.51 -2.43
C GLY A 374 -5.88 11.10 -3.83
N TRP A 375 -5.43 12.35 -3.90
CA TRP A 375 -5.26 13.04 -5.18
C TRP A 375 -3.93 12.68 -5.85
N ASP A 376 -3.97 12.45 -7.15
CA ASP A 376 -2.79 12.30 -7.99
C ASP A 376 -3.14 12.73 -9.41
N HIS A 377 -2.19 13.35 -10.12
CA HIS A 377 -2.47 13.86 -11.46
C HIS A 377 -2.48 12.77 -12.56
N VAL A 378 -1.97 11.58 -12.28
CA VAL A 378 -1.91 10.45 -13.23
C VAL A 378 -3.00 9.43 -12.94
N SER A 379 -3.16 9.03 -11.69
CA SER A 379 -4.12 7.98 -11.31
C SER A 379 -4.35 7.94 -9.80
N ALA A 380 -5.58 7.68 -9.39
CA ALA A 380 -5.93 7.46 -7.99
C ALA A 380 -5.20 6.26 -7.35
N TYR A 381 -4.63 5.34 -8.13
CA TYR A 381 -3.86 4.20 -7.60
C TYR A 381 -2.34 4.43 -7.57
N ARG A 382 -1.85 5.56 -8.10
CA ARG A 382 -0.40 5.80 -8.16
C ARG A 382 0.10 6.18 -6.78
N THR A 383 1.15 5.52 -6.32
CA THR A 383 1.66 5.61 -4.95
C THR A 383 3.18 5.61 -4.91
N THR A 384 3.75 5.66 -3.71
CA THR A 384 5.20 5.49 -3.49
C THR A 384 5.58 4.02 -3.42
N GLY A 385 6.77 3.70 -3.93
CA GLY A 385 7.36 2.39 -3.78
C GLY A 385 8.88 2.50 -3.71
N PHE A 386 9.52 1.60 -2.97
CA PHE A 386 10.97 1.62 -2.81
C PHE A 386 11.57 0.22 -2.88
N VAL A 387 12.75 0.12 -3.50
CA VAL A 387 13.57 -1.10 -3.58
C VAL A 387 14.98 -0.78 -3.09
N ILE A 388 15.35 -1.27 -1.90
CA ILE A 388 16.61 -0.95 -1.23
C ILE A 388 17.46 -2.19 -1.05
N SER A 389 18.66 -2.16 -1.62
CA SER A 389 19.69 -3.20 -1.49
C SER A 389 21.01 -2.69 -2.03
N LYS A 390 22.09 -3.46 -1.85
CA LYS A 390 23.37 -3.22 -2.52
C LYS A 390 23.26 -3.27 -4.05
N TYR A 391 22.24 -3.94 -4.60
CA TYR A 391 22.04 -4.14 -6.04
C TYR A 391 20.99 -3.21 -6.65
N SER A 392 20.42 -2.27 -5.89
CA SER A 392 19.35 -1.38 -6.36
C SER A 392 19.72 0.11 -6.31
N ARG A 393 21.00 0.43 -6.08
CA ARG A 393 21.51 1.81 -6.02
C ARG A 393 21.75 2.41 -7.41
N LEU A 394 20.68 2.60 -8.18
CA LEU A 394 20.70 2.97 -9.60
C LEU A 394 20.80 4.49 -9.85
N GLN A 395 20.39 5.31 -8.90
CA GLN A 395 20.34 6.78 -8.96
C GLN A 395 19.65 7.31 -10.22
N LYS A 396 18.53 6.69 -10.61
CA LYS A 396 17.74 7.09 -11.79
C LYS A 396 16.24 6.96 -11.52
N THR A 397 15.44 7.60 -12.37
CA THR A 397 14.00 7.39 -12.41
C THR A 397 13.67 6.13 -13.21
N ILE A 398 12.76 5.31 -12.68
CA ILE A 398 12.18 4.13 -13.31
C ILE A 398 10.75 4.47 -13.72
N HIS A 399 10.52 4.52 -15.03
CA HIS A 399 9.22 4.81 -15.63
C HIS A 399 8.42 3.53 -15.96
N THR A 400 9.01 2.35 -15.76
CA THR A 400 8.34 1.06 -15.97
C THR A 400 7.11 0.98 -15.07
N ASN A 401 5.98 0.60 -15.65
CA ASN A 401 4.75 0.43 -14.89
C ASN A 401 4.89 -0.79 -13.96
N TYR A 402 5.07 -0.53 -12.68
CA TYR A 402 5.12 -1.53 -11.63
C TYR A 402 3.97 -1.32 -10.66
N ASN A 403 3.62 -2.36 -9.92
CA ASN A 403 2.55 -2.33 -8.94
C ASN A 403 2.80 -3.38 -7.85
N GLN A 404 1.91 -3.44 -6.85
CA GLN A 404 1.99 -4.43 -5.76
C GLN A 404 2.13 -5.88 -6.27
N THR A 405 1.46 -6.26 -7.36
CA THR A 405 1.56 -7.62 -7.91
C THR A 405 2.93 -7.88 -8.55
N SER A 406 3.56 -6.85 -9.13
CA SER A 406 4.95 -6.87 -9.60
C SER A 406 5.95 -7.05 -8.45
N LEU A 407 5.70 -6.37 -7.32
CA LEU A 407 6.50 -6.50 -6.10
C LEU A 407 6.40 -7.92 -5.54
N ILE A 408 5.18 -8.44 -5.35
CA ILE A 408 4.97 -9.81 -4.85
C ILE A 408 5.61 -10.84 -5.77
N ARG A 409 5.41 -10.69 -7.09
CA ARG A 409 6.05 -11.55 -8.08
C ARG A 409 7.59 -11.52 -8.00
N THR A 410 8.16 -10.38 -7.63
CA THR A 410 9.61 -10.24 -7.44
C THR A 410 10.08 -10.95 -6.17
N ILE A 411 9.36 -10.81 -5.06
CA ILE A 411 9.64 -11.54 -3.81
C ILE A 411 9.59 -13.06 -4.05
N GLU A 412 8.57 -13.53 -4.77
CA GLU A 412 8.45 -14.94 -5.15
C GLU A 412 9.68 -15.43 -5.91
N GLN A 413 10.13 -14.69 -6.93
CA GLN A 413 11.32 -15.10 -7.69
C GLN A 413 12.58 -15.11 -6.84
N ILE A 414 12.78 -14.09 -6.00
CA ILE A 414 13.94 -13.99 -5.11
C ILE A 414 14.01 -15.18 -4.14
N LEU A 415 12.86 -15.56 -3.58
CA LEU A 415 12.77 -16.65 -2.63
C LEU A 415 12.58 -18.03 -3.30
N GLY A 416 12.38 -18.09 -4.62
CA GLY A 416 12.10 -19.34 -5.34
C GLY A 416 10.72 -19.92 -5.00
N LEU A 417 9.73 -19.05 -4.76
CA LEU A 417 8.34 -19.43 -4.50
C LEU A 417 7.58 -19.49 -5.84
N PRO A 418 6.67 -20.47 -6.03
CA PRO A 418 5.73 -20.43 -7.14
C PRO A 418 4.76 -19.25 -6.99
N PRO A 419 4.17 -18.73 -8.08
CA PRO A 419 3.10 -17.75 -7.97
C PRO A 419 1.92 -18.33 -7.19
N MET A 420 1.26 -17.52 -6.37
CA MET A 420 0.07 -17.96 -5.64
C MET A 420 -1.14 -18.11 -6.57
N ASN A 421 -1.19 -17.34 -7.67
CA ASN A 421 -2.32 -17.29 -8.58
C ASN A 421 -1.99 -16.83 -10.01
N VAL A 422 -3.01 -16.42 -10.79
CA VAL A 422 -2.83 -16.00 -12.20
C VAL A 422 -2.35 -14.55 -12.31
N ILE A 423 -2.65 -13.70 -11.32
CA ILE A 423 -2.34 -12.29 -11.34
C ILE A 423 -0.86 -12.05 -11.05
N ASP A 424 -0.31 -12.65 -9.98
CA ASP A 424 1.13 -12.64 -9.73
C ASP A 424 1.92 -13.42 -10.82
N ALA A 425 1.42 -14.57 -11.29
CA ALA A 425 2.06 -15.32 -12.37
C ALA A 425 2.18 -14.54 -13.69
N THR A 426 1.29 -13.57 -13.94
CA THR A 426 1.34 -12.70 -15.14
C THR A 426 1.91 -11.31 -14.86
N ALA A 427 2.22 -10.98 -13.60
CA ALA A 427 2.85 -9.73 -13.23
C ALA A 427 4.26 -9.63 -13.79
N LEU A 428 4.72 -8.40 -14.05
CA LEU A 428 6.06 -8.13 -14.52
C LEU A 428 7.00 -8.06 -13.31
N PRO A 429 8.03 -8.91 -13.19
CA PRO A 429 9.01 -8.76 -12.13
C PRO A 429 9.77 -7.42 -12.24
N MET A 430 10.20 -6.88 -11.10
CA MET A 430 10.81 -5.55 -10.98
C MET A 430 12.28 -5.51 -11.46
N PHE A 431 12.60 -6.13 -12.59
CA PHE A 431 13.96 -6.27 -13.11
C PHE A 431 14.69 -4.92 -13.27
N ASP A 432 13.99 -3.85 -13.67
CA ASP A 432 14.59 -2.53 -13.90
C ASP A 432 15.05 -1.85 -12.61
N CYS A 433 14.63 -2.38 -11.45
CA CYS A 433 15.02 -1.92 -10.12
C CYS A 433 16.34 -2.54 -9.62
N PHE A 434 17.01 -3.36 -10.44
CA PHE A 434 18.25 -4.04 -10.04
C PHE A 434 19.36 -3.92 -11.07
N THR A 435 20.60 -4.03 -10.58
CA THR A 435 21.81 -4.20 -11.37
C THR A 435 22.57 -5.44 -10.87
N ASN A 436 23.36 -6.07 -11.74
CA ASN A 436 24.23 -7.18 -11.34
C ASN A 436 25.54 -6.70 -10.67
N GLN A 437 25.73 -5.39 -10.53
CA GLN A 437 26.93 -4.79 -9.92
C GLN A 437 26.58 -4.16 -8.56
N PRO A 438 26.89 -4.81 -7.43
CA PRO A 438 26.53 -4.29 -6.12
C PRO A 438 27.40 -3.08 -5.74
N ASN A 439 26.79 -2.06 -5.13
CA ASN A 439 27.50 -0.97 -4.48
C ASN A 439 27.78 -1.33 -3.01
N LEU A 440 28.87 -2.05 -2.76
CA LEU A 440 29.24 -2.51 -1.42
C LEU A 440 29.67 -1.37 -0.49
N SER A 441 30.24 -0.30 -1.03
CA SER A 441 30.74 0.85 -0.26
C SER A 441 29.66 1.72 0.36
N PHE A 442 28.49 1.82 -0.26
CA PHE A 442 27.43 2.71 0.20
C PHE A 442 26.70 2.13 1.41
N LYS A 443 26.50 2.97 2.43
CA LYS A 443 25.63 2.69 3.57
C LYS A 443 24.67 3.86 3.70
N TYR A 444 23.38 3.56 3.74
CA TYR A 444 22.37 4.58 4.00
C TYR A 444 22.47 5.00 5.46
N THR A 445 22.38 6.32 5.70
CA THR A 445 22.34 6.91 7.04
C THR A 445 21.01 7.62 7.20
N ALA A 446 20.30 7.32 8.29
CA ALA A 446 18.99 7.90 8.53
C ALA A 446 19.11 9.42 8.75
N LEU A 447 18.22 10.19 8.12
CA LEU A 447 18.12 11.62 8.33
C LEU A 447 17.22 11.90 9.52
N PRO A 448 17.58 12.85 10.40
CA PRO A 448 16.72 13.22 11.52
C PRO A 448 15.40 13.83 11.01
N SER A 449 14.34 13.66 11.78
CA SER A 449 13.09 14.38 11.51
C SER A 449 13.33 15.89 11.60
N ARG A 450 12.74 16.61 10.64
CA ARG A 450 12.71 18.09 10.62
C ARG A 450 11.47 18.65 11.32
N ILE A 451 10.55 17.77 11.69
CA ILE A 451 9.29 18.07 12.38
C ILE A 451 9.33 17.41 13.77
N PRO A 452 9.00 18.14 14.86
CA PRO A 452 8.86 17.52 16.16
C PRO A 452 7.77 16.44 16.12
N LEU A 453 8.13 15.19 16.43
CA LEU A 453 7.19 14.05 16.34
C LEU A 453 6.03 14.16 17.34
N ASN A 454 6.20 14.97 18.38
CA ASN A 454 5.20 15.31 19.39
C ASN A 454 4.54 16.68 19.18
N GLU A 455 4.59 17.21 17.96
CA GLU A 455 3.80 18.39 17.60
C GLU A 455 2.31 18.01 17.58
N MET A 456 1.61 18.30 18.68
CA MET A 456 0.21 17.92 18.89
C MET A 456 -0.77 18.84 18.15
N ASN A 457 -1.88 18.26 17.69
CA ASN A 457 -3.02 19.05 17.23
C ASN A 457 -3.57 19.93 18.37
N PRO A 458 -3.97 21.18 18.09
CA PRO A 458 -4.49 22.09 19.11
C PRO A 458 -5.89 21.67 19.61
N ALA A 459 -6.16 21.92 20.89
CA ALA A 459 -7.47 21.67 21.48
C ALA A 459 -8.59 22.51 20.79
N PRO A 460 -9.81 21.98 20.62
CA PRO A 460 -10.92 22.67 19.94
C PRO A 460 -11.21 24.07 20.49
N ALA A 461 -11.10 24.27 21.81
CA ALA A 461 -11.34 25.56 22.46
C ALA A 461 -10.42 26.70 21.97
N LYS A 462 -9.30 26.37 21.32
CA LYS A 462 -8.34 27.33 20.75
C LYS A 462 -8.62 27.65 19.27
N LEU A 463 -9.62 27.01 18.66
CA LEU A 463 -9.86 27.04 17.22
C LEU A 463 -11.17 27.75 16.87
N LYS A 464 -11.24 28.25 15.63
CA LYS A 464 -12.44 28.89 15.04
C LYS A 464 -12.55 28.56 13.55
N GLY A 465 -13.73 28.71 12.98
CA GLY A 465 -13.99 28.53 11.54
C GLY A 465 -13.67 27.11 11.06
N GLU A 466 -13.10 26.99 9.85
CA GLU A 466 -12.79 25.69 9.22
C GLU A 466 -11.86 24.81 10.07
N ALA A 467 -10.92 25.40 10.82
CA ALA A 467 -10.03 24.65 11.69
C ALA A 467 -10.80 23.95 12.82
N LEU A 468 -11.74 24.65 13.45
CA LEU A 468 -12.63 24.06 14.47
C LEU A 468 -13.54 23.00 13.83
N ARG A 469 -14.11 23.28 12.65
CA ARG A 469 -14.96 22.33 11.93
C ARG A 469 -14.23 21.02 11.65
N TYR A 470 -13.06 21.07 11.01
CA TYR A 470 -12.29 19.86 10.70
C TYR A 470 -11.75 19.14 11.92
N THR A 471 -11.45 19.86 13.00
CA THR A 471 -11.08 19.25 14.28
C THR A 471 -12.26 18.47 14.86
N ASN A 472 -13.46 19.06 14.88
CA ASN A 472 -14.66 18.38 15.37
C ASN A 472 -15.02 17.17 14.51
N LEU A 473 -14.91 17.27 13.18
CA LEU A 473 -15.11 16.13 12.28
C LEU A 473 -14.06 15.01 12.53
N SER A 474 -12.81 15.37 12.79
CA SER A 474 -11.76 14.40 13.15
C SER A 474 -12.00 13.70 14.50
N ILE A 475 -12.68 14.38 15.43
CA ILE A 475 -13.12 13.80 16.70
C ILE A 475 -14.32 12.89 16.49
N GLN A 476 -15.35 13.37 15.77
CA GLN A 476 -16.62 12.69 15.54
C GLN A 476 -16.42 11.35 14.83
N TYR A 477 -15.70 11.35 13.71
CA TYR A 477 -15.47 10.15 12.92
C TYR A 477 -14.33 9.28 13.46
N ALA A 478 -13.82 9.63 14.65
CA ALA A 478 -12.88 8.83 15.42
C ALA A 478 -11.82 8.15 14.53
N PHE A 479 -11.01 8.95 13.83
CA PHE A 479 -9.76 8.51 13.18
C PHE A 479 -8.71 8.01 14.22
N GLN A 480 -9.16 7.36 15.30
CA GLN A 480 -8.38 6.64 16.32
C GLN A 480 -8.29 5.13 15.98
N GLN A 481 -9.11 4.65 15.05
CA GLN A 481 -8.99 3.35 14.43
C GLN A 481 -8.85 3.55 12.93
N ILE A 482 -7.80 2.94 12.37
CA ILE A 482 -7.52 2.92 10.94
C ILE A 482 -8.79 2.51 10.16
N ASP A 483 -9.12 3.30 9.14
CA ASP A 483 -10.18 3.08 8.14
C ASP A 483 -11.66 2.98 8.58
N GLN A 484 -12.16 3.85 9.46
CA GLN A 484 -13.61 3.92 9.71
C GLN A 484 -14.45 4.63 8.61
N GLY A 485 -13.93 4.75 7.38
CA GLY A 485 -14.79 4.92 6.18
C GLY A 485 -15.11 6.33 5.70
N HIS A 486 -14.25 7.34 5.95
CA HIS A 486 -14.44 8.72 5.44
C HIS A 486 -13.19 9.30 4.75
N ASP A 487 -12.66 8.55 3.78
CA ASP A 487 -11.38 8.85 3.11
C ASP A 487 -11.35 10.19 2.37
N ASP A 488 -12.43 10.60 1.67
CA ASP A 488 -12.49 11.92 1.02
C ASP A 488 -12.45 13.06 2.06
N LEU A 489 -13.13 12.88 3.20
CA LEU A 489 -13.11 13.85 4.29
C LEU A 489 -11.71 13.94 4.91
N LEU A 490 -11.06 12.80 5.18
CA LEU A 490 -9.69 12.78 5.68
C LEU A 490 -8.75 13.51 4.71
N ASN A 491 -8.82 13.22 3.41
CA ASN A 491 -8.03 13.91 2.39
C ASN A 491 -8.26 15.43 2.37
N ARG A 492 -9.49 15.91 2.55
CA ARG A 492 -9.79 17.34 2.69
C ARG A 492 -9.18 17.94 3.95
N ILE A 493 -9.22 17.22 5.06
CA ILE A 493 -8.60 17.61 6.33
C ILE A 493 -7.07 17.71 6.14
N LEU A 494 -6.44 16.73 5.49
CA LEU A 494 -5.01 16.73 5.20
C LEU A 494 -4.60 17.90 4.30
N TRP A 495 -5.37 18.16 3.25
CA TRP A 495 -5.15 19.30 2.37
C TRP A 495 -5.28 20.63 3.13
N PHE A 496 -6.29 20.77 3.98
CA PHE A 496 -6.45 21.97 4.82
C PHE A 496 -5.29 22.12 5.82
N SER A 497 -4.86 21.03 6.44
CA SER A 497 -3.72 21.02 7.37
C SER A 497 -2.45 21.55 6.68
N ALA A 498 -2.17 21.10 5.45
CA ALA A 498 -0.95 21.46 4.74
C ALA A 498 -1.02 22.76 3.93
N LYS A 499 -2.20 23.12 3.40
CA LYS A 499 -2.38 24.24 2.46
C LYS A 499 -3.38 25.30 2.95
N GLY A 500 -3.91 25.18 4.17
CA GLY A 500 -4.89 26.09 4.74
C GLY A 500 -6.15 26.20 3.88
N LYS A 501 -6.59 27.43 3.63
CA LYS A 501 -7.80 27.72 2.83
C LYS A 501 -7.61 27.59 1.31
N LYS A 502 -6.47 27.07 0.85
CA LYS A 502 -6.26 26.83 -0.58
C LYS A 502 -7.32 25.83 -1.06
N ARG A 503 -7.88 26.07 -2.24
CA ARG A 503 -8.91 25.19 -2.81
C ARG A 503 -8.40 23.75 -2.97
N TYR A 504 -9.18 22.78 -2.49
CA TYR A 504 -8.94 21.35 -2.65
C TYR A 504 -8.91 20.93 -4.14
N PRO A 505 -7.99 20.06 -4.58
CA PRO A 505 -7.85 19.63 -5.97
C PRO A 505 -8.91 18.59 -6.38
N ALA A 506 -10.20 18.94 -6.28
CA ALA A 506 -11.33 18.06 -6.62
C ALA A 506 -11.29 17.52 -8.07
N LYS A 507 -10.58 18.20 -8.98
CA LYS A 507 -10.37 17.70 -10.35
C LYS A 507 -9.49 16.44 -10.43
N MET A 508 -8.76 16.12 -9.37
CA MET A 508 -7.83 14.98 -9.29
C MET A 508 -8.27 13.94 -8.26
N ALA A 509 -9.16 14.29 -7.31
CA ALA A 509 -9.68 13.37 -6.30
C ALA A 509 -11.20 13.12 -6.39
N GLY A 510 -11.94 13.87 -7.21
CA GLY A 510 -13.41 13.81 -7.29
C GLY A 510 -14.12 14.88 -6.44
N ASN A 511 -15.45 14.93 -6.58
CA ASN A 511 -16.32 15.81 -5.79
C ASN A 511 -16.43 15.31 -4.34
N ALA A 512 -16.78 16.24 -3.43
CA ALA A 512 -17.14 15.91 -2.06
C ALA A 512 -18.22 14.83 -2.05
N GLU A 513 -18.13 13.90 -1.11
CA GLU A 513 -19.31 13.12 -0.74
C GLU A 513 -20.38 14.09 -0.25
N GLU A 514 -21.61 13.93 -0.74
CA GLU A 514 -22.74 14.61 -0.11
C GLU A 514 -22.77 14.08 1.32
N GLU A 515 -22.54 14.97 2.30
CA GLU A 515 -22.79 14.65 3.69
C GLU A 515 -24.28 14.27 3.72
N ASN A 516 -24.59 12.98 3.86
CA ASN A 516 -25.91 12.59 4.30
C ASN A 516 -26.01 13.13 5.72
N GLU A 517 -26.39 14.40 5.84
CA GLU A 517 -27.15 14.92 6.96
C GLU A 517 -28.49 14.15 6.92
N GLU A 518 -28.48 12.86 7.22
CA GLU A 518 -29.65 12.27 7.85
C GLU A 518 -29.69 12.95 9.22
N GLU A 519 -30.48 14.02 9.27
CA GLU A 519 -31.16 14.45 10.48
C GLU A 519 -31.70 13.17 11.13
N ASP A 520 -31.09 12.76 12.25
CA ASP A 520 -31.73 11.92 13.25
C ASP A 520 -32.94 12.72 13.82
N ASP A 521 -33.98 12.86 12.99
CA ASP A 521 -35.32 13.24 13.38
C ASP A 521 -36.10 11.94 13.65
N ASP A 522 -35.90 11.39 14.86
CA ASP A 522 -36.92 10.89 15.82
C ASP A 522 -36.37 9.86 16.83
#